data_AF-A0A382AM12-F1
#
_entry.id   AF-A0A382AM12-F1
#
_cell.length_a   1.000
_cell.length_b   1.000
_cell.length_c   1.000
_cell.angle_alpha   90.00
_cell.angle_beta   90.00
_cell.angle_gamma   90.00
#
_symmetry.space_group_name_H-M   'P 1'
#
loop_
_entity.id
_entity.type
_entity.pdbx_description
1 polymer ?
#
loop_
_entity_poly.entity_id
_entity_poly.type
_entity_poly.pdbx_seq_one_letter_code
_entity_poly.pdbx_strand_id
1 'polypeptide(L)' 'MTDIVILGSSMPALEYAHTTLDKTPSARVTVYTEDAEVGFPEAPVSEELVMSEVLDSIP' A
#
# COMPACT_ATOMS: atom_id res chain seq x y z
N MET A 1 -13.41 22.71 -3.09
CA MET A 1 -13.11 21.27 -3.22
C MET A 1 -11.79 21.18 -3.97
N THR A 2 -10.80 20.53 -3.38
CA THR A 2 -9.44 20.45 -3.95
C THR A 2 -9.26 19.09 -4.56
N ASP A 3 -8.93 19.03 -5.85
CA ASP A 3 -8.65 17.78 -6.57
C ASP A 3 -7.14 17.53 -6.62
N ILE A 4 -6.72 16.33 -6.20
CA ILE A 4 -5.31 15.94 -6.12
C ILE A 4 -5.12 14.63 -6.87
N VAL A 5 -4.10 14.61 -7.72
CA VAL A 5 -3.72 13.43 -8.50
C VAL A 5 -2.35 12.97 -8.04
N ILE A 6 -2.23 11.69 -7.73
CA ILE A 6 -0.99 11.02 -7.33
C ILE A 6 -0.70 9.93 -8.35
N LEU A 7 0.56 9.86 -8.82
CA LEU A 7 1.04 8.81 -9.71
C LEU A 7 1.91 7.84 -8.92
N GLY A 8 1.53 6.56 -8.92
CA GLY A 8 2.15 5.49 -8.14
C GLY A 8 1.52 5.29 -6.76
N SER A 9 1.72 4.09 -6.22
CA SER A 9 1.17 3.63 -4.92
C SER A 9 2.24 3.33 -3.87
N SER A 10 3.43 3.93 -3.99
CA SER A 10 4.46 3.78 -2.97
C SER A 10 3.95 4.25 -1.59
N MET A 11 4.48 3.67 -0.50
CA MET A 11 4.11 4.07 0.86
C MET A 11 4.15 5.59 1.07
N PRO A 12 5.19 6.34 0.65
CA PRO A 12 5.19 7.80 0.76
C PRO A 12 4.04 8.49 0.01
N ALA A 13 3.62 7.95 -1.14
CA ALA A 13 2.52 8.50 -1.92
C ALA A 13 1.18 8.31 -1.20
N LEU A 14 0.97 7.15 -0.57
CA LEU A 14 -0.21 6.86 0.23
C LEU A 14 -0.23 7.66 1.55
N GLU A 15 0.91 7.82 2.21
CA GLU A 15 1.05 8.69 3.39
C GLU A 15 0.73 10.15 3.08
N TYR A 16 1.18 10.64 1.91
CA TYR A 16 0.85 11.97 1.44
C TYR A 16 -0.65 12.14 1.20
N ALA A 17 -1.30 11.15 0.56
CA ALA A 17 -2.74 11.14 0.36
C ALA A 17 -3.47 11.22 1.72
N HIS A 18 -3.07 10.39 2.67
CA HIS A 18 -3.66 10.33 4.00
C HIS A 18 -3.53 11.65 4.76
N THR A 19 -2.31 12.19 4.84
CA THR A 19 -2.02 13.48 5.49
C THR A 19 -2.82 14.63 4.86
N THR A 20 -3.08 14.55 3.56
CA THR A 20 -3.87 15.56 2.87
C THR A 20 -5.34 15.48 3.25
N LEU A 21 -5.90 14.28 3.38
CA LEU A 21 -7.27 14.07 3.85
C LEU A 21 -7.43 14.48 5.32
N ASP A 22 -6.43 14.26 6.17
CA ASP A 22 -6.43 14.72 7.56
C ASP A 22 -6.54 16.25 7.66
N LYS A 23 -5.77 16.96 6.81
CA LYS A 23 -5.76 18.43 6.79
C LYS A 23 -6.97 19.02 6.07
N THR A 24 -7.42 18.36 5.02
CA THR A 24 -8.50 18.81 4.15
C THR A 24 -9.45 17.65 3.84
N PRO A 25 -10.41 17.34 4.73
CA PRO A 25 -11.31 16.19 4.55
C PRO A 25 -12.24 16.28 3.32
N SER A 26 -12.42 17.49 2.77
CA SER A 26 -13.19 17.72 1.55
C SER A 26 -12.36 17.62 0.27
N ALA A 27 -11.06 17.32 0.38
CA ALA A 27 -10.23 17.05 -0.79
C ALA A 27 -10.64 15.73 -1.45
N ARG A 28 -10.53 15.67 -2.76
CA ARG A 28 -10.68 14.44 -3.53
C ARG A 28 -9.29 14.04 -4.02
N VAL A 29 -8.82 12.90 -3.54
CA VAL A 29 -7.52 12.33 -3.94
C VAL A 29 -7.77 11.16 -4.89
N THR A 30 -7.13 11.18 -6.05
CA THR A 30 -7.15 10.08 -7.03
C THR A 30 -5.72 9.58 -7.21
N VAL A 31 -5.50 8.31 -6.92
CA VAL A 31 -4.21 7.64 -7.09
C VAL A 31 -4.28 6.79 -8.36
N TYR A 32 -3.38 7.04 -9.31
CA TYR A 32 -3.20 6.19 -10.48
C TYR A 32 -1.98 5.32 -10.28
N THR A 33 -2.15 4.01 -10.42
CA THR A 33 -1.05 3.07 -10.27
C THR A 33 -1.22 1.89 -11.20
N GLU A 34 -0.09 1.31 -11.60
CA GLU A 34 -0.04 0.05 -12.33
C GLU A 34 -0.10 -1.16 -11.40
N ASP A 35 0.14 -0.97 -10.10
CA ASP A 35 0.14 -2.03 -9.10
C ASP A 35 -1.29 -2.57 -8.88
N ALA A 36 -1.44 -3.89 -9.03
CA ALA A 36 -2.70 -4.56 -8.74
C ALA A 36 -2.95 -4.69 -7.21
N GLU A 37 -1.88 -4.71 -6.40
CA GLU A 37 -1.93 -4.88 -4.95
C GLU A 37 -1.40 -3.62 -4.23
N VAL A 38 -2.25 -2.61 -4.16
CA VAL A 38 -1.91 -1.30 -3.58
C VAL A 38 -1.92 -1.35 -2.05
N GLY A 39 -0.88 -0.78 -1.42
CA GLY A 39 -0.86 -0.52 0.02
C GLY A 39 -0.50 -1.72 0.89
N PHE A 40 -0.19 -2.86 0.29
CA PHE A 40 0.55 -3.91 0.97
C PHE A 40 2.02 -3.51 0.99
N PRO A 41 2.73 -3.70 2.12
CA PRO A 41 4.19 -3.69 2.07
C PRO A 41 4.60 -4.67 0.99
N GLU A 42 5.55 -4.31 0.13
CA GLU A 42 6.34 -5.31 -0.56
C GLU A 42 6.94 -6.17 0.55
N ALA A 43 6.29 -7.30 0.86
CA ALA A 43 6.87 -8.26 1.77
C ALA A 43 8.27 -8.52 1.20
N PRO A 44 9.34 -8.45 1.99
CA PRO A 44 10.65 -8.87 1.49
C PRO A 44 10.41 -10.24 0.88
N VAL A 45 10.68 -10.37 -0.44
CA VAL A 45 10.34 -11.53 -1.26
C VAL A 45 10.43 -12.76 -0.37
N SER A 46 9.29 -13.24 0.12
CA SER A 46 9.31 -14.37 1.02
C SER A 46 9.85 -15.48 0.13
N GLU A 47 11.00 -16.06 0.49
CA GLU A 47 11.43 -17.32 -0.11
C GLU A 47 10.18 -18.21 -0.15
N GLU A 48 9.90 -18.78 -1.31
CA GLU A 48 8.69 -19.55 -1.56
C GLU A 48 8.51 -20.56 -0.40
N LEU A 49 7.60 -20.24 0.53
CA LEU A 49 7.51 -20.99 1.78
C LEU A 49 6.81 -22.31 1.49
N VAL A 50 7.54 -23.41 1.63
CA VAL A 50 6.96 -24.73 1.53
C VAL A 50 6.09 -24.96 2.76
N MET A 51 4.77 -25.00 2.55
CA MET A 51 3.79 -25.04 3.63
C MET A 51 3.99 -26.19 4.62
N SER A 52 4.53 -27.33 4.17
CA SER A 52 4.88 -28.44 5.06
C SER A 52 6.02 -28.11 6.03
N GLU A 53 7.05 -27.39 5.59
CA GLU A 53 8.19 -27.02 6.43
C GLU A 53 7.78 -26.03 7.53
N VAL A 54 6.85 -25.13 7.21
CA VAL A 54 6.27 -24.20 8.19
C VAL A 54 5.45 -24.95 9.22
N LEU A 55 4.61 -25.90 8.81
CA LEU A 55 3.76 -26.68 9.71
C LEU A 55 4.58 -27.59 10.63
N ASP A 56 5.67 -28.17 10.15
CA ASP A 56 6.58 -29.01 10.95
C ASP A 56 7.39 -28.22 11.99
N SER A 57 7.47 -26.89 11.84
CA SER A 57 8.17 -26.00 12.78
C SER A 57 7.30 -25.52 13.95
N ILE A 58 5.99 -25.80 13.92
CA ILE A 58 5.05 -25.41 14.98
C ILE A 58 5.04 -26.51 16.05
N PRO A 59 5.37 -26.20 17.33
CA PRO A 59 5.46 -27.18 18.41
C PRO A 59 4.12 -27.80 18.83
#